data_AF-A0A7H0GUK6-F1
#
_entry.id   AF-A0A7H0GUK6-F1
#
_cell.length_a   1.000
_cell.length_b   1.000
_cell.length_c   1.000
_cell.angle_alpha   90.00
_cell.angle_beta   90.00
_cell.angle_gamma   90.00
#
_symmetry.space_group_name_H-M   'P 1'
#
loop_
_entity.id
_entity.type
_entity.pdbx_description
1 polymer ?
#
loop_
_entity_poly.entity_id
_entity_poly.type
_entity_poly.pdbx_seq_one_letter_code
_entity_poly.pdbx_strand_id
1 'polypeptide(L)'
;MKIETGFMFWELDYAAVDFTPNQPVRLEKSPPTTARDEIGRDQRQVLSKVDDDYLRQLQPGTEVTLTYRATPTAAGQRSTAFLHTRGYYEHIRQYEGMPNLPQLYAFRRPGRFIEFSKEKYQESQQEMNLALVNP
;
A
#
# COMPACT_ATOMS: atom_id res chain seq x y z
N MET A 1 -9.91 14.91 13.53
CA MET A 1 -9.41 13.91 12.56
C MET A 1 -9.64 12.52 13.17
N LYS A 2 -10.21 11.59 12.41
CA LYS A 2 -10.44 10.20 12.84
C LYS A 2 -9.78 9.28 11.82
N ILE A 3 -8.97 8.33 12.28
CA ILE A 3 -8.31 7.32 11.45
C ILE A 3 -8.82 5.96 11.95
N GLU A 4 -9.40 5.16 11.06
CA GLU A 4 -9.93 3.83 11.37
C GLU A 4 -9.45 2.83 10.33
N THR A 5 -8.94 1.69 10.79
CA THR A 5 -8.42 0.64 9.92
C THR A 5 -8.47 -0.71 10.64
N GLY A 6 -8.13 -1.79 9.92
CA GLY A 6 -7.98 -3.13 10.48
C GLY A 6 -6.84 -3.22 11.50
N PHE A 7 -6.84 -4.26 12.32
CA PHE A 7 -5.79 -4.47 13.31
C PHE A 7 -4.42 -4.60 12.65
N MET A 8 -3.46 -3.75 13.05
CA MET A 8 -2.09 -3.69 12.51
C MET A 8 -2.01 -3.56 10.98
N PHE A 9 -3.05 -3.01 10.35
CA PHE A 9 -3.08 -2.86 8.89
C PHE A 9 -2.13 -1.76 8.41
N TRP A 10 -1.96 -0.69 9.18
CA TRP A 10 -0.99 0.38 8.92
C TRP A 10 -0.14 0.67 10.15
N GLU A 11 1.13 0.94 9.92
CA GLU A 11 2.00 1.62 10.87
C GLU A 11 1.98 3.12 10.55
N LEU A 12 1.48 3.92 11.49
CA LEU A 12 1.41 5.37 11.35
C LEU A 12 2.48 6.01 12.22
N ASP A 13 3.53 6.54 11.60
CA ASP A 13 4.59 7.25 12.29
C ASP A 13 4.13 8.66 12.73
N TYR A 14 3.45 9.38 11.83
CA TYR A 14 3.07 10.77 12.09
C TYR A 14 1.80 11.19 11.35
N ALA A 15 0.98 12.03 11.99
CA ALA A 15 -0.14 12.71 11.37
C ALA A 15 -0.21 14.17 11.85
N ALA A 16 -0.38 15.10 10.90
CA ALA A 16 -0.50 16.53 11.16
C ALA A 16 -1.58 17.17 10.31
N VAL A 17 -2.07 18.32 10.77
CA VAL A 17 -3.03 19.17 10.06
C VAL A 17 -2.50 20.59 10.08
N ASP A 18 -2.48 21.23 8.92
CA ASP A 18 -2.15 22.65 8.77
C ASP A 18 -3.45 23.45 8.65
N PHE A 19 -3.61 24.45 9.52
CA PHE A 19 -4.75 25.38 9.53
C PHE A 19 -4.34 26.79 9.09
N THR A 20 -3.10 26.98 8.63
CA THR A 20 -2.66 28.27 8.12
C THR A 20 -3.34 28.59 6.78
N PRO A 21 -3.48 29.88 6.42
CA PRO A 21 -3.97 30.26 5.11
C PRO A 21 -3.12 29.65 4.00
N ASN A 22 -3.76 29.24 2.91
CA ASN A 22 -3.07 28.69 1.74
C ASN A 22 -2.03 29.68 1.21
N GLN A 23 -0.77 29.25 1.21
CA GLN A 23 0.33 29.98 0.61
C GLN A 23 0.61 29.43 -0.79
N PRO A 24 1.11 30.25 -1.72
CA PRO A 24 1.52 29.76 -3.03
C PRO A 24 2.67 28.76 -2.88
N VAL A 25 2.51 27.59 -3.49
CA VAL A 25 3.54 26.53 -3.51
C VAL A 25 4.00 26.27 -4.94
N ARG A 26 5.29 25.95 -5.11
CA ARG A 26 5.83 25.46 -6.38
C ARG A 26 5.69 23.95 -6.40
N LEU A 27 4.87 23.44 -7.33
CA LEU A 27 4.72 22.01 -7.56
C LEU A 27 5.64 21.56 -8.68
N GLU A 28 6.42 20.51 -8.41
CA GLU A 28 7.29 19.86 -9.39
C GLU A 28 6.95 18.36 -9.41
N LYS A 29 6.65 17.83 -10.60
CA LYS A 29 6.42 16.40 -10.81
C LYS A 29 7.68 15.80 -11.42
N SER A 30 8.29 14.85 -10.72
CA SER A 30 9.48 14.15 -11.20
C SER A 30 9.14 12.70 -11.52
N PRO A 31 9.41 12.21 -12.76
CA PRO A 31 9.28 10.79 -13.05
C PRO A 31 10.35 9.99 -12.28
N PRO A 32 10.13 8.68 -12.05
CA PRO A 32 11.16 7.83 -11.47
C PRO A 32 12.38 7.76 -12.39
N THR A 33 13.58 7.89 -11.82
CA THR A 33 14.86 7.67 -12.51
C THR A 33 15.00 6.20 -12.89
N THR A 34 14.59 5.30 -11.99
CA THR A 34 14.54 3.84 -12.20
C THR A 34 13.25 3.26 -11.66
N ALA A 35 12.76 2.23 -12.34
CA ALA A 35 11.70 1.34 -11.85
C ALA A 35 12.14 -0.09 -12.17
N ARG A 36 12.54 -0.85 -11.15
CA ARG A 36 13.10 -2.21 -11.33
C ARG A 36 12.24 -3.21 -10.57
N ASP A 37 11.80 -4.26 -11.24
CA ASP A 37 11.11 -5.38 -10.59
C ASP A 37 12.08 -6.28 -9.81
N GLU A 38 11.56 -7.30 -9.14
CA GLU A 38 12.31 -8.23 -8.28
C GLU A 38 13.43 -9.01 -9.01
N ILE A 39 13.40 -9.04 -10.34
CA ILE A 39 14.42 -9.67 -11.20
C ILE A 39 15.23 -8.65 -12.03
N GLY A 40 15.08 -7.35 -11.73
CA GLY A 40 15.86 -6.26 -12.31
C GLY A 40 15.40 -5.78 -13.69
N ARG A 41 14.23 -6.21 -14.19
CA ARG A 41 13.67 -5.68 -15.44
C ARG A 41 13.15 -4.27 -15.24
N ASP A 42 13.25 -3.48 -16.30
CA ASP A 42 12.84 -2.08 -16.29
C ASP A 42 11.32 -1.97 -16.51
N GLN A 43 10.63 -1.36 -15.54
CA GLN A 43 9.17 -1.17 -15.56
C GLN A 43 8.77 0.29 -15.85
N ARG A 44 9.73 1.17 -16.19
CA ARG A 44 9.46 2.61 -16.40
C ARG A 44 8.46 2.87 -17.51
N GLN A 45 8.46 2.06 -18.57
CA GLN A 45 7.55 2.27 -19.70
C GLN A 45 6.09 2.15 -19.26
N VAL A 46 5.75 1.08 -18.56
CA VAL A 46 4.39 0.82 -18.04
C VAL A 46 3.98 1.87 -17.00
N LEU A 47 4.94 2.38 -16.21
CA LEU A 47 4.68 3.39 -15.18
C LEU A 47 4.77 4.85 -15.67
N SER A 48 5.12 5.08 -16.94
CA SER A 48 5.41 6.43 -17.45
C SER A 48 4.16 7.26 -17.74
N LYS A 49 3.00 6.61 -17.85
CA LYS A 49 1.76 7.23 -18.31
C LYS A 49 0.61 6.90 -17.38
N VAL A 50 -0.41 7.74 -17.50
CA VAL A 50 -1.72 7.50 -16.93
C VAL A 50 -2.59 7.02 -18.08
N ASP A 51 -2.68 5.71 -18.22
CA ASP A 51 -3.50 5.02 -19.21
C ASP A 51 -4.05 3.71 -18.60
N ASP A 52 -4.64 2.87 -19.43
CA ASP A 52 -5.22 1.59 -19.02
C ASP A 52 -4.18 0.43 -19.00
N ASP A 53 -2.89 0.71 -19.25
CA ASP A 53 -1.80 -0.28 -19.21
C ASP A 53 -1.13 -0.28 -17.83
N TYR A 54 -1.75 -1.00 -16.89
CA TYR A 54 -1.27 -1.10 -15.52
C TYR A 54 -0.15 -2.13 -15.34
N LEU A 55 0.81 -1.81 -14.47
CA LEU A 55 1.75 -2.80 -13.92
C LEU A 55 0.96 -3.88 -13.17
N ARG A 56 1.10 -5.14 -13.58
CA ARG A 56 0.41 -6.29 -12.98
C ARG A 56 1.35 -7.10 -12.10
N GLN A 57 1.02 -7.17 -10.82
CA GLN A 57 1.75 -7.92 -9.79
C GLN A 57 0.91 -9.12 -9.34
N LEU A 58 0.88 -10.16 -10.18
CA LEU A 58 -0.06 -11.28 -10.03
C LEU A 58 0.36 -12.29 -8.95
N GLN A 59 1.61 -12.25 -8.51
CA GLN A 59 2.15 -13.17 -7.52
C GLN A 59 2.45 -12.43 -6.22
N PRO A 60 2.07 -13.00 -5.05
CA PRO A 60 2.48 -12.49 -3.76
C PRO A 60 4.01 -12.33 -3.70
N GLY A 61 4.47 -11.22 -3.12
CA GLY A 61 5.91 -10.93 -2.98
C GLY A 61 6.57 -10.30 -4.21
N THR A 62 5.87 -10.10 -5.32
CA THR A 62 6.39 -9.27 -6.41
C THR A 62 6.43 -7.81 -6.00
N GLU A 63 7.46 -7.09 -6.46
CA GLU A 63 7.68 -5.68 -6.11
C GLU A 63 8.32 -4.91 -7.26
N VAL A 64 8.14 -3.59 -7.28
CA VAL A 64 8.91 -2.70 -8.14
C VAL A 64 9.52 -1.59 -7.31
N THR A 65 10.85 -1.56 -7.27
CA THR A 65 11.61 -0.52 -6.58
C THR A 65 11.72 0.72 -7.47
N LEU A 66 11.20 1.84 -6.96
CA LEU A 66 11.22 3.15 -7.62
C LEU A 66 12.30 4.04 -6.99
N THR A 67 13.16 4.62 -7.82
CA THR A 67 14.18 5.59 -7.37
C THR A 67 13.94 6.93 -8.02
N TYR A 68 13.88 7.99 -7.21
CA TYR A 68 13.69 9.36 -7.69
C TYR A 68 14.96 10.18 -7.43
N ARG A 69 15.24 11.13 -8.33
CA ARG A 69 16.26 12.13 -8.07
C ARG A 69 15.60 13.28 -7.31
N ALA A 70 16.04 13.52 -6.08
CA ALA A 70 15.57 14.65 -5.30
C ALA A 70 16.02 15.97 -5.94
N THR A 71 15.09 16.91 -6.11
CA THR A 71 15.42 18.27 -6.55
C THR A 71 16.03 19.02 -5.37
N PRO A 72 17.22 19.65 -5.52
CA PRO A 72 17.83 20.42 -4.45
C PRO A 72 16.91 21.55 -3.99
N THR A 73 16.81 21.73 -2.68
CA THR A 73 16.05 22.85 -2.11
C THR A 73 16.92 24.11 -2.14
N ALA A 74 16.37 25.23 -2.61
CA ALA A 74 17.08 26.50 -2.59
C ALA A 74 17.36 26.97 -1.14
N ALA A 75 18.43 27.74 -0.95
CA ALA A 75 18.78 28.26 0.37
C ALA A 75 17.62 29.03 1.01
N GLY A 76 17.29 28.71 2.26
CA GLY A 76 16.18 29.32 3.00
C GLY A 76 14.78 28.76 2.68
N GLN A 77 14.66 27.79 1.77
CA GLN A 77 13.40 27.12 1.47
C GLN A 77 13.30 25.76 2.19
N ARG A 78 12.07 25.27 2.36
CA ARG A 78 11.77 23.89 2.79
C ARG A 78 11.04 23.20 1.66
N SER A 79 11.40 21.95 1.38
CA SER A 79 10.72 21.12 0.40
C SER A 79 10.12 19.91 1.07
N THR A 80 8.95 19.50 0.60
CA THR A 80 8.30 18.25 1.00
C THR A 80 8.06 17.43 -0.27
N ALA A 81 8.43 16.16 -0.22
CA ALA A 81 8.18 15.21 -1.30
C ALA A 81 6.97 14.35 -0.95
N PHE A 82 6.09 14.16 -1.92
CA PHE A 82 4.95 13.25 -1.80
C PHE A 82 5.08 12.19 -2.88
N LEU A 83 4.93 10.92 -2.49
CA LEU A 83 4.74 9.85 -3.45
C LEU A 83 3.27 9.84 -3.87
N HIS A 84 3.02 10.11 -5.14
CA HIS A 84 1.69 10.03 -5.72
C HIS A 84 1.58 8.77 -6.59
N THR A 85 0.89 7.75 -6.07
CA THR A 85 0.65 6.48 -6.77
C THR A 85 -0.80 6.36 -7.23
N ARG A 86 -1.02 5.48 -8.20
CA ARG A 86 -2.34 5.04 -8.66
C ARG A 86 -2.29 3.53 -8.82
N GLY A 87 -3.40 2.87 -8.54
CA GLY A 87 -3.53 1.43 -8.66
C GLY A 87 -4.83 0.97 -8.03
N TYR A 88 -5.17 -0.28 -8.29
CA TYR A 88 -6.29 -0.96 -7.68
C TYR A 88 -5.93 -2.43 -7.50
N TYR A 89 -6.60 -3.08 -6.56
CA TYR A 89 -6.50 -4.52 -6.39
C TYR A 89 -7.74 -5.16 -7.00
N GLU A 90 -7.53 -6.16 -7.86
CA GLU A 90 -8.62 -7.05 -8.26
C GLU A 90 -8.76 -8.16 -7.23
N HIS A 91 -9.94 -8.27 -6.63
CA HIS A 91 -10.22 -9.37 -5.73
C HIS A 91 -10.31 -10.67 -6.53
N ILE A 92 -9.60 -11.70 -6.07
CA ILE A 92 -9.80 -13.06 -6.55
C ILE A 92 -11.19 -13.52 -6.07
N ARG A 93 -12.15 -13.63 -6.99
CA ARG A 93 -13.55 -14.03 -6.70
C ARG A 93 -13.84 -15.48 -7.08
N GLN A 94 -12.84 -16.34 -7.03
CA GLN A 94 -13.01 -17.78 -7.22
C GLN A 94 -13.32 -18.39 -5.86
N TYR A 95 -14.61 -18.42 -5.52
CA TYR A 95 -15.08 -19.05 -4.28
C TYR A 95 -15.46 -20.49 -4.57
N GLU A 96 -14.82 -21.42 -3.87
CA GLU A 96 -15.11 -22.85 -3.94
C GLU A 96 -15.66 -23.34 -2.60
N GLY A 97 -16.46 -24.41 -2.65
CA GLY A 97 -17.06 -25.01 -1.46
C GLY A 97 -18.30 -24.30 -0.92
N MET A 98 -18.80 -24.79 0.22
CA MET A 98 -19.99 -24.23 0.88
C MET A 98 -19.59 -23.07 1.80
N PRO A 99 -20.37 -21.97 1.83
CA PRO A 99 -20.07 -20.84 2.71
C PRO A 99 -20.20 -21.23 4.18
N ASN A 100 -19.27 -20.76 5.02
CA ASN A 100 -19.37 -20.90 6.47
C ASN A 100 -20.39 -19.88 7.02
N LEU A 101 -21.69 -20.21 6.91
CA LEU A 101 -22.79 -19.35 7.33
C LEU A 101 -22.68 -18.91 8.81
N PRO A 102 -22.34 -19.79 9.78
CA PRO A 102 -22.11 -19.34 11.16
C PRO A 102 -21.04 -18.24 11.28
N GLN A 103 -19.92 -18.38 10.58
CA GLN A 103 -18.86 -17.38 10.57
C GLN A 103 -19.33 -16.06 9.95
N LEU A 104 -20.07 -16.12 8.84
CA LEU A 104 -20.64 -14.93 8.20
C LEU A 104 -21.63 -14.21 9.12
N TYR A 105 -22.51 -14.94 9.82
CA TYR A 105 -23.46 -14.34 10.75
C TYR A 105 -22.79 -13.71 11.96
N ALA A 106 -21.61 -14.18 12.38
CA ALA A 106 -20.86 -13.57 13.47
C ALA A 106 -20.53 -12.09 13.21
N PHE A 107 -20.37 -11.67 11.95
CA PHE A 107 -20.08 -10.29 11.56
C PHE A 107 -21.23 -9.30 11.84
N ARG A 108 -22.43 -9.79 12.16
CA ARG A 108 -23.53 -8.94 12.64
C ARG A 108 -23.28 -8.38 14.04
N ARG A 109 -22.39 -9.00 14.83
CA ARG A 109 -22.01 -8.51 16.15
C ARG A 109 -21.08 -7.29 16.01
N PRO A 110 -21.35 -6.16 16.70
CA PRO A 110 -20.44 -5.02 16.73
C PRO A 110 -19.02 -5.42 17.13
N GLY A 111 -18.01 -4.88 16.45
CA GLY A 111 -16.60 -5.14 16.71
C GLY A 111 -16.03 -6.42 16.08
N ARG A 112 -16.87 -7.34 15.56
CA ARG A 112 -16.39 -8.62 14.99
C ARG A 112 -15.37 -8.44 13.86
N PHE A 113 -15.50 -7.39 13.04
CA PHE A 113 -14.53 -7.11 11.96
C PHE A 113 -13.11 -6.87 12.47
N ILE A 114 -12.94 -6.16 13.59
CA ILE A 114 -11.63 -5.88 14.17
C ILE A 114 -11.03 -7.15 14.77
N GLU A 115 -11.85 -7.95 15.46
CA GLU A 115 -11.42 -9.26 15.97
C GLU A 115 -10.98 -10.18 14.84
N PHE A 116 -11.76 -10.26 13.76
CA PHE A 116 -11.43 -11.06 12.59
C PHE A 116 -10.13 -10.59 11.93
N SER A 117 -9.93 -9.27 11.82
CA SER A 117 -8.69 -8.69 11.31
C SER A 117 -7.48 -9.10 12.17
N LYS A 118 -7.65 -9.14 13.50
CA LYS A 118 -6.60 -9.58 14.43
C LYS A 118 -6.33 -11.08 14.32
N GLU A 119 -7.36 -11.91 14.22
CA GLU A 119 -7.24 -13.36 13.97
C GLU A 119 -6.42 -13.62 12.70
N LYS A 120 -6.76 -12.94 11.59
CA LYS A 120 -6.04 -13.07 10.31
C LYS A 120 -4.60 -12.57 10.37
N TYR A 121 -4.34 -11.49 11.10
CA TYR A 121 -2.97 -11.05 11.35
C TYR A 121 -2.16 -12.14 12.07
N GLN A 122 -2.73 -12.74 13.12
CA GLN A 122 -2.05 -13.78 13.91
C GLN A 122 -1.81 -15.07 13.09
N GLU A 123 -2.78 -15.50 12.29
CA GLU A 123 -2.63 -16.63 11.37
C GLU A 123 -1.47 -16.38 10.38
N SER A 124 -1.42 -15.20 9.75
CA SER A 124 -0.35 -14.85 8.81
C SER A 124 1.03 -14.82 9.47
N GLN A 125 1.15 -14.31 10.71
CA GLN A 125 2.41 -14.33 11.45
C GLN A 125 2.87 -15.75 11.78
N GLN A 126 1.93 -16.64 12.14
CA GLN A 126 2.24 -18.05 12.39
C GLN A 126 2.72 -18.74 11.11
N GLU A 127 2.04 -18.53 9.98
CA GLU A 127 2.43 -19.08 8.68
C GLU A 127 3.83 -18.61 8.26
N MET A 128 4.14 -17.32 8.38
CA MET A 128 5.47 -16.79 8.09
C MET A 128 6.56 -17.40 8.99
N ASN A 129 6.31 -17.52 10.29
CA ASN A 129 7.26 -18.13 11.22
C ASN A 129 7.50 -19.61 10.89
N LEU A 130 6.47 -20.35 10.50
CA LEU A 130 6.59 -21.75 10.10
C LEU A 130 7.38 -21.91 8.79
N ALA A 131 7.17 -21.03 7.82
CA ALA A 131 7.93 -21.01 6.57
C ALA A 131 9.42 -20.70 6.78
N LEU A 132 9.76 -19.93 7.81
CA LEU A 132 11.16 -19.64 8.17
C LEU A 132 11.86 -20.80 8.91
N VAL A 133 11.12 -21.69 9.56
CA VAL A 133 11.67 -22.84 10.32
C VAL A 133 11.80 -24.10 9.45
N ASN A 134 11.00 -24.22 8.38
CA ASN A 134 11.04 -25.33 7.42
C ASN A 134 11.23 -24.80 5.99
N PRO A 135 12.47 -24.47 5.57
CA PRO A 135 12.77 -23.98 4.23
C PRO A 135 12.58 -25.03 3.13
#